data_AF-A0ABD1TLJ4-F1
#
_entry.id   AF-A0ABD1TLJ4-F1
#
_cell.length_a   1.000
_cell.length_b   1.000
_cell.length_c   1.000
_cell.angle_alpha   90.00
_cell.angle_beta   90.00
_cell.angle_gamma   90.00
#
_symmetry.space_group_name_H-M   'P 1'
#
loop_
_entity.id
_entity.type
_entity.pdbx_description
1 polymer ?
#
loop_
_entity_poly.entity_id
_entity_poly.type
_entity_poly.pdbx_seq_one_letter_code
_entity_poly.pdbx_strand_id
1 'polypeptide(L)'
;MDPCPFVRIVVGNLALKFPDCRSFPCYCKFSLKGFPTQVSNIQFLVQESDAVESKIHACFNLNKPDMEKLAEESKNTARKLPFLKIEIYRGRREHCGFMKREKLLGYAVVQLDLKGFIENNNSSRGTRVIQNGWVLICGSEAKLNLNVRAEPDPRFVFKFDGEPECSPQIFQVNGNVKQPVFTCKFSFRNSRERILRSRSSLSEPSTSTSCLSLVTADKEQPIKERKGWSITVHDLSGSPVAAASMATPFVPSPGTDMVSRSNPGAWLILRHGHSTWKPWGRLEAWREGNGGDHLGYRFELISEGGIDTIPLANSTISTKNGGKFSIDITTGSTPMTSPNSSFDLSSLSGSGSDFGSTTSSGSWAHMLYRGFIMSATVKGGGKCSRPEVEVGMQHVTCTEDAAAFVALAAAMDLSMDACRLFSQKLKKELRQFNLE
;
A
#
# COMPACT_ATOMS: atom_id res chain seq x y z
N MET A 1 -9.36 20.81 -5.91
CA MET A 1 -9.17 19.42 -6.37
C MET A 1 -10.49 18.71 -6.22
N ASP A 2 -11.01 18.09 -7.28
CA ASP A 2 -12.30 17.38 -7.25
C ASP A 2 -12.10 15.85 -7.13
N PRO A 3 -12.67 15.19 -6.10
CA PRO A 3 -12.50 13.76 -5.92
C PRO A 3 -13.34 12.98 -6.94
N CYS A 4 -12.83 11.83 -7.35
CA CYS A 4 -13.57 10.83 -8.11
C CYS A 4 -14.48 10.01 -7.19
N PRO A 5 -15.67 9.60 -7.67
CA PRO A 5 -16.52 8.69 -6.93
C PRO A 5 -15.95 7.27 -6.95
N PHE A 6 -15.74 6.72 -5.77
CA PHE A 6 -15.38 5.32 -5.55
C PHE A 6 -16.30 4.75 -4.47
N VAL A 7 -16.57 3.46 -4.55
CA VAL A 7 -17.38 2.73 -3.58
C VAL A 7 -16.62 1.51 -3.10
N ARG A 8 -16.65 1.28 -1.80
CA ARG A 8 -16.02 0.15 -1.16
C ARG A 8 -17.08 -0.82 -0.64
N ILE A 9 -17.08 -2.04 -1.16
CA ILE A 9 -17.93 -3.12 -0.64
C ILE A 9 -17.15 -3.84 0.45
N VAL A 10 -17.61 -3.70 1.68
CA VAL A 10 -16.98 -4.26 2.86
C VAL A 10 -17.82 -5.41 3.38
N VAL A 11 -17.17 -6.55 3.62
CA VAL A 11 -17.76 -7.73 4.26
C VAL A 11 -17.14 -7.88 5.64
N GLY A 12 -17.96 -7.76 6.68
CA GLY A 12 -17.54 -7.92 8.07
C GLY A 12 -18.46 -8.85 8.85
N ASN A 13 -18.14 -9.01 10.14
CA ASN A 13 -18.94 -9.73 11.13
C ASN A 13 -19.31 -11.16 10.71
N LEU A 14 -18.37 -11.91 10.15
CA LEU A 14 -18.63 -13.27 9.67
C LEU A 14 -18.63 -14.28 10.81
N ALA A 15 -19.75 -14.99 10.97
CA ALA A 15 -19.86 -16.12 11.90
C ALA A 15 -20.68 -17.25 11.29
N LEU A 16 -20.33 -18.50 11.60
CA LEU A 16 -21.04 -19.69 11.14
C LEU A 16 -21.73 -20.40 12.30
N LYS A 17 -22.99 -20.78 12.11
CA LYS A 17 -23.77 -21.62 13.03
C LYS A 17 -24.18 -22.89 12.31
N PHE A 18 -23.75 -24.04 12.83
CA PHE A 18 -24.16 -25.35 12.35
C PHE A 18 -25.19 -25.97 13.31
N PRO A 19 -26.18 -26.72 12.81
CA PRO A 19 -27.09 -27.49 13.66
C PRO A 19 -26.37 -28.64 14.37
N ASP A 20 -25.34 -29.22 13.74
CA ASP A 20 -24.47 -30.22 14.35
C ASP A 20 -23.28 -29.54 15.04
N CYS A 21 -23.11 -29.79 16.34
CA CYS A 21 -22.04 -29.28 17.21
C CYS A 21 -20.64 -29.80 16.84
N ARG A 22 -20.16 -29.57 15.61
CA ARG A 22 -18.81 -29.95 15.21
C ARG A 22 -18.00 -28.72 14.76
N SER A 23 -17.09 -28.30 15.62
CA SER A 23 -16.09 -27.26 15.33
C SER A 23 -15.06 -27.82 14.35
N PHE A 24 -15.04 -27.28 13.13
CA PHE A 24 -13.98 -27.53 12.15
C PHE A 24 -13.51 -26.19 11.58
N PRO A 25 -12.21 -26.05 11.24
CA PRO A 25 -11.72 -24.84 10.59
C PRO A 25 -12.43 -24.69 9.23
N CYS A 26 -13.01 -23.51 9.03
CA CYS A 26 -13.69 -23.14 7.79
C CYS A 26 -13.10 -21.83 7.27
N TYR A 27 -13.11 -21.68 5.95
CA TYR A 27 -12.76 -20.42 5.29
C TYR A 27 -13.82 -20.03 4.27
N CYS A 28 -14.01 -18.73 4.11
CA CYS A 28 -14.85 -18.14 3.09
C CYS A 28 -14.01 -17.70 1.91
N LYS A 29 -14.56 -17.89 0.72
CA LYS A 29 -14.04 -17.35 -0.54
C LYS A 29 -15.06 -16.36 -1.09
N PHE A 30 -14.66 -15.11 -1.25
CA PHE A 30 -15.49 -14.01 -1.74
C PHE A 30 -15.17 -13.77 -3.21
N SER A 31 -16.19 -13.86 -4.04
CA SER A 31 -16.09 -13.66 -5.47
C SER A 31 -17.08 -12.60 -5.94
N LEU A 32 -16.53 -11.54 -6.54
CA LEU A 32 -17.25 -10.48 -7.23
C LEU A 32 -16.75 -10.45 -8.67
N LYS A 33 -17.68 -10.39 -9.63
CA LYS A 33 -17.33 -10.45 -11.05
C LYS A 33 -16.43 -9.28 -11.43
N GLY A 34 -15.33 -9.57 -12.13
CA GLY A 34 -14.34 -8.56 -12.53
C GLY A 34 -13.25 -8.27 -11.49
N PHE A 35 -13.34 -8.85 -10.28
CA PHE A 35 -12.39 -8.62 -9.20
C PHE A 35 -11.66 -9.89 -8.77
N PRO A 36 -10.43 -9.78 -8.23
CA PRO A 36 -9.71 -10.92 -7.68
C PRO A 36 -10.47 -11.50 -6.49
N THR A 37 -10.53 -12.82 -6.43
CA THR A 37 -11.17 -13.53 -5.33
C THR A 37 -10.38 -13.36 -4.03
N GLN A 38 -11.06 -12.96 -2.96
CA GLN A 38 -10.49 -12.83 -1.63
C GLN A 38 -10.86 -14.03 -0.76
N VAL A 39 -9.99 -14.40 0.18
CA VAL A 39 -10.21 -15.54 1.07
C VAL A 39 -9.99 -15.10 2.51
N SER A 40 -10.87 -15.50 3.41
CA SER A 40 -10.77 -15.19 4.84
C SER A 40 -11.14 -16.40 5.69
N ASN A 41 -10.38 -16.63 6.75
CA ASN A 41 -10.71 -17.64 7.75
C ASN A 41 -11.85 -17.14 8.64
N ILE A 42 -12.75 -18.04 9.02
CA ILE A 42 -13.93 -17.73 9.83
C ILE A 42 -13.69 -18.24 11.25
N GLN A 43 -13.95 -17.40 12.25
CA GLN A 43 -13.99 -17.85 13.64
C GLN A 43 -15.35 -18.49 13.91
N PHE A 44 -15.34 -19.67 14.55
CA PHE A 44 -16.55 -20.39 14.91
C PHE A 44 -17.10 -19.82 16.21
N LEU A 45 -18.37 -19.41 16.23
CA LEU A 45 -19.05 -18.92 17.43
C LEU A 45 -19.84 -20.08 18.04
N VAL A 46 -19.43 -20.54 19.24
CA VAL A 46 -20.07 -21.66 19.94
C VAL A 46 -21.31 -21.20 20.72
N GLN A 47 -21.46 -19.92 21.06
CA GLN A 47 -22.51 -19.44 21.98
C GLN A 47 -22.98 -18.00 21.69
N GLU A 48 -24.26 -17.69 21.97
CA GLU A 48 -24.97 -16.44 21.62
C GLU A 48 -24.48 -15.15 22.31
N SER A 49 -23.38 -15.17 23.06
CA SER A 49 -22.95 -14.06 23.94
C SER A 49 -21.64 -13.37 23.56
N ASP A 50 -20.89 -13.83 22.55
CA ASP A 50 -19.62 -13.19 22.21
C ASP A 50 -19.85 -12.09 21.16
N ALA A 51 -19.61 -10.85 21.58
CA ALA A 51 -19.60 -9.69 20.69
C ALA A 51 -18.72 -10.02 19.47
N VAL A 52 -19.34 -10.12 18.29
CA VAL A 52 -18.60 -10.34 17.05
C VAL A 52 -17.65 -9.16 16.88
N GLU A 53 -16.36 -9.42 17.11
CA GLU A 53 -15.31 -8.43 16.90
C GLU A 53 -15.46 -7.87 15.48
N SER A 54 -15.47 -6.54 15.34
CA SER A 54 -15.82 -5.83 14.10
C SER A 54 -14.73 -5.94 13.01
N LYS A 55 -14.35 -7.17 12.68
CA LYS A 55 -13.30 -7.51 11.74
C LYS A 55 -13.84 -7.47 10.31
N ILE A 56 -13.08 -6.82 9.43
CA ILE A 56 -13.30 -6.85 7.99
C ILE A 56 -12.65 -8.13 7.42
N HIS A 57 -13.45 -8.93 6.71
CA HIS A 57 -13.02 -10.20 6.11
C HIS A 57 -12.74 -10.09 4.61
N ALA A 58 -13.43 -9.18 3.90
CA ALA A 58 -13.18 -8.89 2.49
C ALA A 58 -13.55 -7.45 2.16
N CYS A 59 -12.86 -6.89 1.16
CA CYS A 59 -13.00 -5.50 0.76
C CYS A 59 -12.79 -5.34 -0.75
N PHE A 60 -13.82 -4.95 -1.49
CA PHE A 60 -13.74 -4.69 -2.93
C PHE A 60 -13.83 -3.19 -3.19
N ASN A 61 -12.90 -2.66 -3.98
CA ASN A 61 -12.84 -1.25 -4.33
C ASN A 61 -13.34 -1.06 -5.76
N LEU A 62 -14.40 -0.30 -5.96
CA LEU A 62 -15.02 -0.06 -7.25
C LEU A 62 -14.81 1.38 -7.66
N ASN A 63 -14.27 1.58 -8.86
CA ASN A 63 -14.28 2.89 -9.51
C ASN A 63 -15.59 3.08 -10.30
N LYS A 64 -15.80 4.28 -10.84
CA LYS A 64 -16.95 4.60 -11.68
C LYS A 64 -17.19 3.60 -12.84
N PRO A 65 -16.21 3.31 -13.73
CA PRO A 65 -16.45 2.38 -14.82
C PRO A 65 -16.73 0.94 -14.37
N ASP A 66 -16.18 0.50 -13.23
CA ASP A 66 -16.49 -0.82 -12.66
C ASP A 66 -17.95 -0.90 -12.22
N MET A 67 -18.46 0.16 -11.59
CA MET A 67 -19.87 0.24 -11.19
C MET A 67 -20.80 0.26 -12.42
N GLU A 68 -20.44 1.04 -13.45
CA GLU A 68 -21.20 1.11 -14.71
C GLU A 68 -21.21 -0.25 -15.41
N LYS A 69 -20.07 -0.93 -15.50
CA LYS A 69 -19.96 -2.28 -16.08
C LYS A 69 -20.82 -3.30 -15.33
N LEU A 70 -20.80 -3.29 -14.00
CA LEU A 70 -21.66 -4.17 -13.18
C LEU A 70 -23.15 -3.84 -13.39
N ALA A 71 -23.50 -2.58 -13.61
CA ALA A 71 -24.87 -2.15 -13.89
C ALA A 71 -25.33 -2.52 -15.31
N GLU A 72 -24.48 -2.40 -16.33
CA GLU A 72 -24.79 -2.77 -17.72
C GLU A 72 -25.02 -4.28 -17.87
N GLU A 73 -24.20 -5.11 -17.23
CA GLU A 73 -24.37 -6.57 -17.26
C GLU A 73 -25.70 -7.02 -16.63
N SER A 74 -26.22 -6.25 -15.65
CA SER A 74 -27.54 -6.49 -15.05
C SER A 74 -28.70 -6.25 -16.04
N LYS A 75 -28.50 -5.39 -17.06
CA LYS A 75 -29.49 -5.12 -18.11
C LYS A 75 -29.56 -6.26 -19.12
N ASN A 76 -28.41 -6.85 -19.47
CA ASN A 76 -28.31 -7.92 -20.47
C ASN A 76 -28.83 -9.28 -19.95
N THR A 77 -28.76 -9.51 -18.63
CA THR A 77 -29.22 -10.76 -18.01
C THR A 77 -30.50 -10.50 -17.22
N ALA A 78 -31.65 -10.45 -17.90
CA ALA A 78 -33.01 -10.38 -17.33
C ALA A 78 -33.08 -9.93 -15.85
N ARG A 79 -32.89 -8.63 -15.59
CA ARG A 79 -33.07 -7.98 -14.26
C ARG A 79 -32.28 -8.56 -13.08
N LYS A 80 -31.19 -9.31 -13.27
CA LYS A 80 -30.39 -9.79 -12.13
C LYS A 80 -29.39 -8.72 -11.68
N LEU A 81 -29.59 -8.21 -10.45
CA LEU A 81 -28.63 -7.31 -9.78
C LEU A 81 -27.24 -7.98 -9.71
N PRO A 82 -26.14 -7.20 -9.75
CA PRO A 82 -24.81 -7.74 -9.49
C PRO A 82 -24.80 -8.41 -8.12
N PHE A 83 -24.07 -9.51 -7.97
CA PHE A 83 -24.08 -10.27 -6.73
C PHE A 83 -22.67 -10.59 -6.25
N LEU A 84 -22.52 -10.58 -4.92
CA LEU A 84 -21.35 -11.11 -4.23
C LEU A 84 -21.64 -12.57 -3.89
N LYS A 85 -20.82 -13.48 -4.41
CA LYS A 85 -20.89 -14.91 -4.08
C LYS A 85 -19.87 -15.25 -3.00
N ILE A 86 -20.35 -15.82 -1.91
CA ILE A 86 -19.59 -16.22 -0.74
C ILE A 86 -19.61 -17.75 -0.67
N GLU A 87 -18.51 -18.40 -0.99
CA GLU A 87 -18.37 -19.85 -0.94
C GLU A 87 -17.70 -20.26 0.38
N ILE A 88 -18.27 -21.25 1.08
CA ILE A 88 -17.77 -21.70 2.37
C ILE A 88 -17.14 -23.06 2.21
N TYR A 89 -15.86 -23.16 2.57
CA TYR A 89 -15.09 -24.39 2.47
C TYR A 89 -14.71 -24.91 3.85
N ARG A 90 -14.72 -26.24 3.97
CA ARG A 90 -14.18 -26.93 5.14
C ARG A 90 -12.70 -27.22 4.92
N GLY A 91 -11.87 -26.84 5.89
CA GLY A 91 -10.43 -27.05 5.87
C GLY A 91 -9.64 -25.78 6.23
N ARG A 92 -8.32 -25.92 6.36
CA ARG A 92 -7.37 -24.81 6.48
C ARG A 92 -6.59 -24.72 5.16
N ARG A 93 -6.52 -23.54 4.56
CA ARG A 93 -5.65 -23.31 3.40
C ARG A 93 -4.23 -23.04 3.89
N GLU A 94 -3.34 -24.00 3.73
CA GLU A 94 -1.90 -23.84 3.95
C GLU A 94 -1.21 -23.65 2.59
N HIS A 95 -0.26 -22.71 2.51
CA HIS A 95 0.41 -22.31 1.27
C HIS A 95 1.46 -23.33 0.76
N CYS A 96 1.39 -24.59 1.17
CA CYS A 96 2.37 -25.61 0.80
C CYS A 96 1.69 -26.91 0.33
N GLY A 97 1.75 -27.15 -0.99
CA GLY A 97 2.06 -28.44 -1.65
C GLY A 97 1.24 -29.72 -1.41
N PHE A 98 0.41 -29.84 -0.38
CA PHE A 98 -0.26 -31.11 -0.08
C PHE A 98 -1.78 -31.01 -0.19
N MET A 99 -2.31 -31.76 -1.15
CA MET A 99 -3.73 -31.97 -1.45
C MET A 99 -4.51 -32.34 -0.17
N LYS A 100 -5.16 -31.36 0.46
CA LYS A 100 -6.27 -31.62 1.39
C LYS A 100 -7.58 -31.51 0.60
N ARG A 101 -8.46 -32.49 0.74
CA ARG A 101 -9.83 -32.50 0.17
C ARG A 101 -10.58 -31.24 0.59
N GLU A 102 -10.55 -30.22 -0.25
CA GLU A 102 -11.39 -29.04 -0.10
C GLU A 102 -12.84 -29.46 -0.34
N LYS A 103 -13.65 -29.46 0.72
CA LYS A 103 -15.08 -29.78 0.60
C LYS A 103 -15.87 -28.49 0.72
N LEU A 104 -16.51 -28.09 -0.36
CA LEU A 104 -17.50 -27.01 -0.37
C LEU A 104 -18.67 -27.42 0.54
N LEU A 105 -18.93 -26.61 1.56
CA LEU A 105 -20.07 -26.81 2.47
C LEU A 105 -21.35 -26.20 1.89
N GLY A 106 -21.22 -25.09 1.18
CA GLY A 106 -22.30 -24.40 0.51
C GLY A 106 -21.90 -22.99 0.15
N TYR A 107 -22.85 -22.19 -0.30
CA TYR A 107 -22.60 -20.80 -0.68
C TYR A 107 -23.76 -19.88 -0.31
N ALA A 108 -23.46 -18.60 -0.13
CA ALA A 108 -24.45 -17.53 0.01
C ALA A 108 -24.27 -16.53 -1.13
N VAL A 109 -25.36 -15.92 -1.57
CA VAL A 109 -25.38 -14.92 -2.64
C VAL A 109 -26.04 -13.66 -2.10
N VAL A 110 -25.32 -12.54 -2.14
CA VAL A 110 -25.82 -11.22 -1.71
C VAL A 110 -25.97 -10.34 -2.95
N GLN A 111 -27.20 -9.89 -3.22
CA GLN A 111 -27.46 -8.94 -4.31
C GLN A 111 -27.01 -7.53 -3.91
N LEU A 112 -26.31 -6.86 -4.83
CA LEU A 112 -25.73 -5.54 -4.62
C LEU A 112 -26.55 -4.50 -5.40
N ASP A 113 -27.26 -3.63 -4.72
CA ASP A 113 -27.94 -2.49 -5.35
C ASP A 113 -27.04 -1.26 -5.35
N LEU A 114 -26.29 -1.08 -6.45
CA LEU A 114 -25.33 0.00 -6.64
C LEU A 114 -25.93 1.24 -7.33
N LYS A 115 -27.21 1.22 -7.74
CA LYS A 115 -27.82 2.30 -8.54
C LYS A 115 -27.77 3.66 -7.85
N GLY A 116 -28.04 3.67 -6.54
CA GLY A 116 -28.01 4.88 -5.72
C GLY A 116 -26.63 5.58 -5.68
N PHE A 117 -25.53 4.85 -5.87
CA PHE A 117 -24.18 5.42 -5.91
C PHE A 117 -23.78 5.94 -7.30
N ILE A 118 -24.45 5.46 -8.36
CA ILE A 118 -24.21 5.90 -9.74
C ILE A 118 -24.99 7.18 -10.04
N GLU A 119 -26.24 7.28 -9.58
CA GLU A 119 -27.17 8.35 -9.94
C GLU A 119 -27.04 9.61 -9.07
N ASN A 120 -26.68 9.46 -7.79
CA ASN A 120 -26.59 10.57 -6.83
C ASN A 120 -25.14 10.93 -6.49
N ASN A 121 -24.46 11.67 -7.38
CA ASN A 121 -23.09 12.15 -7.17
C ASN A 121 -22.91 13.02 -5.90
N ASN A 122 -23.98 13.58 -5.32
CA ASN A 122 -23.89 14.56 -4.23
C ASN A 122 -24.72 14.23 -2.97
N SER A 123 -25.51 13.15 -2.93
CA SER A 123 -26.58 12.99 -1.91
C SER A 123 -26.54 11.71 -1.09
N SER A 124 -25.83 10.65 -1.49
CA SER A 124 -25.69 9.43 -0.68
C SER A 124 -24.40 9.44 0.13
N ARG A 125 -24.30 10.35 1.11
CA ARG A 125 -23.11 10.49 1.98
C ARG A 125 -22.97 9.37 3.04
N GLY A 126 -23.93 8.46 3.11
CA GLY A 126 -23.98 7.42 4.14
C GLY A 126 -23.58 6.04 3.62
N THR A 127 -22.88 5.29 4.47
CA THR A 127 -22.71 3.84 4.33
C THR A 127 -24.07 3.16 4.17
N ARG A 128 -24.26 2.41 3.08
CA ARG A 128 -25.48 1.64 2.84
C ARG A 128 -25.26 0.19 3.25
N VAL A 129 -25.99 -0.28 4.26
CA VAL A 129 -26.02 -1.70 4.61
C VAL A 129 -26.85 -2.44 3.57
N ILE A 130 -26.24 -3.42 2.90
CA ILE A 130 -26.89 -4.23 1.88
C ILE A 130 -27.49 -5.48 2.52
N GLN A 131 -26.71 -6.15 3.37
CA GLN A 131 -27.13 -7.34 4.09
C GLN A 131 -26.54 -7.29 5.50
N ASN A 132 -27.38 -7.53 6.52
CA ASN A 132 -26.92 -7.65 7.91
C ASN A 132 -27.69 -8.76 8.61
N GLY A 133 -26.97 -9.65 9.28
CA GLY A 133 -27.54 -10.74 10.06
C GLY A 133 -27.34 -12.12 9.43
N TRP A 134 -28.12 -13.08 9.92
CA TRP A 134 -28.03 -14.48 9.54
C TRP A 134 -28.70 -14.77 8.20
N VAL A 135 -27.98 -15.46 7.32
CA VAL A 135 -28.43 -15.92 6.00
C VAL A 135 -28.29 -17.44 5.93
N LEU A 136 -29.26 -18.10 5.30
CA LEU A 136 -29.21 -19.54 5.04
C LEU A 136 -28.16 -19.85 3.97
N ILE A 137 -27.37 -20.89 4.21
CA ILE A 137 -26.37 -21.34 3.24
C ILE A 137 -27.05 -22.27 2.23
N CYS A 138 -26.98 -21.94 0.94
CA CYS A 138 -27.49 -22.83 -0.09
C CYS A 138 -26.66 -24.12 -0.12
N GLY A 139 -27.33 -25.27 0.07
CA GLY A 139 -26.70 -26.59 0.09
C GLY A 139 -26.30 -27.11 1.48
N SER A 140 -26.66 -26.42 2.56
CA SER A 140 -26.43 -26.85 3.94
C SER A 140 -27.51 -26.33 4.89
N GLU A 141 -27.72 -27.03 6.01
CA GLU A 141 -28.59 -26.56 7.12
C GLU A 141 -27.92 -25.47 7.99
N ALA A 142 -26.70 -25.08 7.64
CA ALA A 142 -25.93 -24.07 8.37
C ALA A 142 -26.39 -22.64 8.06
N LYS A 143 -26.23 -21.75 9.04
CA LYS A 143 -26.50 -20.30 8.93
C LYS A 143 -25.19 -19.52 8.97
N LEU A 144 -25.07 -18.50 8.12
CA LEU A 144 -23.95 -17.57 8.06
C LEU A 144 -24.41 -16.19 8.51
N ASN A 145 -23.85 -15.67 9.60
CA ASN A 145 -23.96 -14.25 9.94
C ASN A 145 -22.98 -13.46 9.08
N LEU A 146 -23.43 -12.36 8.51
CA LEU A 146 -22.58 -11.46 7.74
C LEU A 146 -23.11 -10.03 7.73
N ASN A 147 -22.19 -9.08 7.62
CA ASN A 147 -22.48 -7.68 7.39
C ASN A 147 -21.83 -7.26 6.06
N VAL A 148 -22.64 -7.04 5.03
CA VAL A 148 -22.19 -6.50 3.74
C VAL A 148 -22.71 -5.07 3.64
N ARG A 149 -21.78 -4.14 3.45
CA ARG A 149 -22.07 -2.71 3.33
C ARG A 149 -21.30 -2.10 2.17
N ALA A 150 -21.92 -1.11 1.53
CA ALA A 150 -21.29 -0.25 0.54
C ALA A 150 -21.00 1.12 1.17
N GLU A 151 -19.72 1.48 1.20
CA GLU A 151 -19.22 2.73 1.78
C GLU A 151 -18.75 3.66 0.63
N PRO A 152 -19.23 4.91 0.55
CA PRO A 152 -18.59 5.92 -0.30
C PRO A 152 -17.13 6.09 0.14
N ASP A 153 -16.21 6.04 -0.82
CA ASP A 153 -14.77 6.19 -0.56
C ASP A 153 -14.13 7.14 -1.57
N PRO A 154 -14.56 8.41 -1.65
CA PRO A 154 -14.07 9.39 -2.63
C PRO A 154 -12.54 9.53 -2.64
N ARG A 155 -11.93 9.52 -3.83
CA ARG A 155 -10.46 9.54 -4.00
C ARG A 155 -10.01 10.59 -5.00
N PHE A 156 -8.88 11.23 -4.73
CA PHE A 156 -8.16 12.00 -5.73
C PHE A 156 -7.33 11.04 -6.59
N VAL A 157 -7.41 11.21 -7.92
CA VAL A 157 -6.64 10.41 -8.87
C VAL A 157 -5.65 11.31 -9.58
N PHE A 158 -4.36 11.00 -9.48
CA PHE A 158 -3.27 11.71 -10.13
C PHE A 158 -2.59 10.80 -11.13
N LYS A 159 -2.27 11.35 -12.31
CA LYS A 159 -1.61 10.61 -13.38
C LYS A 159 -0.38 11.35 -13.85
N PHE A 160 0.73 10.63 -13.86
CA PHE A 160 1.98 11.11 -14.43
C PHE A 160 1.88 11.05 -15.96
N ASP A 161 2.27 12.13 -16.63
CA ASP A 161 2.30 12.19 -18.09
C ASP A 161 3.57 11.56 -18.70
N GLY A 162 4.53 11.21 -17.85
CA GLY A 162 5.77 10.54 -18.23
C GLY A 162 6.36 9.73 -17.08
N GLU A 163 7.57 9.25 -17.29
CA GLU A 163 8.33 8.53 -16.27
C GLU A 163 8.84 9.52 -15.20
N PRO A 164 8.84 9.19 -13.90
CA PRO A 164 9.32 10.08 -12.85
C PRO A 164 10.75 10.61 -13.07
N GLU A 165 11.65 9.81 -13.65
CA GLU A 165 13.03 10.20 -14.00
C GLU A 165 13.12 11.26 -15.10
N CYS A 166 12.07 11.42 -15.91
CA CYS A 166 12.00 12.40 -17.00
C CYS A 166 11.41 13.76 -16.56
N SER A 167 11.20 13.97 -15.25
CA SER A 167 10.62 15.22 -14.71
C SER A 167 9.24 15.58 -15.32
N PRO A 168 8.22 14.70 -15.19
CA PRO A 168 6.94 14.85 -15.88
C PRO A 168 5.99 15.84 -15.18
N GLN A 169 4.96 16.28 -15.92
CA GLN A 169 3.78 16.91 -15.33
C GLN A 169 2.83 15.86 -14.75
N ILE A 170 2.09 16.26 -13.73
CA ILE A 170 1.12 15.41 -13.04
C ILE A 170 -0.25 16.06 -13.14
N PHE A 171 -1.19 15.28 -13.64
CA PHE A 171 -2.57 15.70 -13.85
C PHE A 171 -3.48 15.07 -12.80
N GLN A 172 -4.32 15.88 -12.17
CA GLN A 172 -5.51 15.37 -11.50
C GLN A 172 -6.52 14.95 -12.56
N VAL A 173 -6.99 13.71 -12.47
CA VAL A 173 -7.97 13.12 -13.38
C VAL A 173 -9.29 12.97 -12.67
N ASN A 174 -10.36 13.48 -13.28
CA ASN A 174 -11.74 13.23 -12.86
C ASN A 174 -12.60 12.92 -14.08
N GLY A 175 -12.89 11.64 -14.31
CA GLY A 175 -13.52 11.17 -15.53
C GLY A 175 -12.71 11.57 -16.78
N ASN A 176 -13.31 12.39 -17.64
CA ASN A 176 -12.68 12.87 -18.87
C ASN A 176 -11.86 14.16 -18.67
N VAL A 177 -11.98 14.81 -17.50
CA VAL A 177 -11.28 16.06 -17.21
C VAL A 177 -9.88 15.73 -16.66
N LYS A 178 -8.86 16.37 -17.25
CA LYS A 178 -7.48 16.31 -16.78
C LYS A 178 -6.99 17.73 -16.51
N GLN A 179 -6.60 18.00 -15.28
CA GLN A 179 -6.08 19.31 -14.87
C GLN A 179 -4.65 19.15 -14.36
N PRO A 180 -3.67 19.93 -14.85
CA PRO A 180 -2.33 19.91 -14.29
C PRO A 180 -2.38 20.43 -12.84
N VAL A 181 -1.71 19.76 -11.92
CA VAL A 181 -1.67 20.17 -10.50
C VAL A 181 -0.25 20.26 -9.98
N PHE A 182 0.65 19.38 -10.45
CA PHE A 182 2.03 19.35 -10.00
C PHE A 182 3.01 19.15 -11.16
N THR A 183 4.27 19.50 -10.90
CA THR A 183 5.40 19.16 -11.76
C THR A 183 6.45 18.40 -10.95
N CYS A 184 6.96 17.30 -11.50
CA CYS A 184 8.06 16.55 -10.90
C CYS A 184 9.39 17.02 -11.49
N LYS A 185 10.41 17.14 -10.64
CA LYS A 185 11.80 17.37 -11.03
C LYS A 185 12.68 16.27 -10.45
N PHE A 186 13.25 15.45 -11.31
CA PHE A 186 14.27 14.47 -10.94
C PHE A 186 15.66 15.14 -10.91
N SER A 187 16.46 14.80 -9.92
CA SER A 187 17.81 15.33 -9.76
C SER A 187 18.75 14.33 -9.09
N PHE A 188 20.04 14.51 -9.32
CA PHE A 188 21.10 13.86 -8.57
C PHE A 188 21.61 14.83 -7.51
N ARG A 189 21.66 14.41 -6.24
CA ARG A 189 22.37 15.12 -5.18
C ARG A 189 23.85 15.15 -5.52
N ASN A 190 24.32 16.31 -5.98
CA ASN A 190 25.74 16.55 -6.18
C ASN A 190 26.45 16.64 -4.83
N SER A 191 27.49 15.83 -4.63
CA SER A 191 28.36 15.88 -3.44
C SER A 191 28.97 17.28 -3.20
N ARG A 192 29.10 18.10 -4.26
CA ARG A 192 29.66 19.47 -4.21
C ARG A 192 28.80 20.49 -3.47
N GLU A 193 27.49 20.30 -3.33
CA GLU A 193 26.62 21.32 -2.73
C GLU A 193 26.76 21.42 -1.20
N ARG A 194 27.33 20.38 -0.57
CA ARG A 194 27.68 20.38 0.86
C ARG A 194 28.85 21.34 1.16
N ILE A 195 29.61 21.76 0.14
CA ILE A 195 30.76 22.66 0.30
C ILE A 195 30.35 24.14 0.23
N LEU A 196 29.22 24.46 -0.40
CA LEU A 196 28.80 25.87 -0.62
C LEU A 196 27.83 26.42 0.44
N ARG A 197 27.22 25.58 1.28
CA ARG A 197 26.31 26.02 2.37
C ARG A 197 26.94 26.04 3.77
N SER A 198 28.24 25.77 3.90
CA SER A 198 28.92 25.69 5.21
C SER A 198 29.96 26.78 5.47
N ARG A 199 29.95 27.89 4.71
CA ARG A 199 30.84 29.05 4.96
C ARG A 199 30.06 30.24 5.50
N SER A 200 29.53 30.11 6.72
CA SER A 200 29.18 31.27 7.55
C SER A 200 29.04 30.88 9.02
N SER A 201 30.16 30.67 9.72
CA SER A 201 30.38 31.09 11.11
C SER A 201 31.70 30.53 11.66
N LEU A 202 32.64 31.44 11.94
CA LEU A 202 33.63 31.45 13.03
C LEU A 202 34.48 30.20 13.33
N SER A 203 35.76 30.36 12.98
CA SER A 203 37.03 29.88 13.56
C SER A 203 37.07 29.00 14.84
N GLU A 204 37.95 27.97 14.74
CA GLU A 204 38.72 27.22 15.76
C GLU A 204 38.30 25.74 16.04
N PRO A 205 39.24 24.84 16.44
CA PRO A 205 40.18 24.17 15.52
C PRO A 205 40.04 22.63 15.52
N SER A 206 40.42 22.05 14.38
CA SER A 206 40.93 20.68 14.16
C SER A 206 40.75 19.60 15.25
N THR A 207 39.96 18.57 14.93
CA THR A 207 40.44 17.18 15.08
C THR A 207 40.21 16.41 13.78
N SER A 208 41.33 15.94 13.24
CA SER A 208 41.51 15.25 11.97
C SER A 208 41.38 13.73 12.13
N THR A 209 40.59 13.11 11.26
CA THR A 209 40.89 11.76 10.72
C THR A 209 40.42 11.69 9.26
N SER A 210 41.12 12.45 8.42
CA SER A 210 41.18 12.22 6.97
C SER A 210 42.51 11.53 6.66
N CYS A 211 42.50 10.21 6.63
CA CYS A 211 43.54 9.35 6.07
C CYS A 211 42.80 8.03 5.71
N LEU A 212 42.83 7.44 4.53
CA LEU A 212 43.84 7.29 3.50
C LEU A 212 43.13 7.01 2.15
N SER A 213 43.59 7.58 1.04
CA SER A 213 43.40 6.97 -0.29
C SER A 213 44.52 7.39 -1.23
N LEU A 214 45.68 6.76 -1.06
CA LEU A 214 46.67 6.66 -2.13
C LEU A 214 47.39 5.31 -2.04
N VAL A 215 47.20 4.54 -3.12
CA VAL A 215 48.03 3.45 -3.65
C VAL A 215 48.00 2.09 -2.94
N THR A 216 47.03 1.27 -3.34
CA THR A 216 47.32 -0.02 -4.00
C THR A 216 46.37 -0.17 -5.18
N ALA A 217 46.92 -0.09 -6.39
CA ALA A 217 46.22 -0.44 -7.62
C ALA A 217 46.10 -1.97 -7.69
N ASP A 218 45.19 -2.53 -6.88
CA ASP A 218 44.62 -3.82 -7.16
C ASP A 218 43.19 -3.60 -7.66
N LYS A 219 42.68 -4.51 -8.48
CA LYS A 219 41.45 -4.34 -9.29
C LYS A 219 40.17 -4.32 -8.43
N GLU A 220 40.02 -3.39 -7.50
CA GLU A 220 38.74 -3.08 -6.87
C GLU A 220 37.85 -2.43 -7.92
N GLN A 221 36.96 -3.25 -8.50
CA GLN A 221 35.85 -2.75 -9.28
C GLN A 221 35.12 -1.70 -8.43
N PRO A 222 34.86 -0.48 -8.97
CA PRO A 222 34.16 0.55 -8.22
C PRO A 222 32.86 -0.06 -7.69
N ILE A 223 32.65 0.02 -6.37
CA ILE A 223 31.44 -0.49 -5.71
C ILE A 223 30.26 0.10 -6.48
N LYS A 224 29.52 -0.76 -7.18
CA LYS A 224 28.37 -0.35 -7.96
C LYS A 224 27.26 0.03 -6.98
N GLU A 225 27.22 1.29 -6.58
CA GLU A 225 26.18 1.85 -5.74
C GLU A 225 25.24 2.73 -6.57
N ARG A 226 23.96 2.74 -6.22
CA ARG A 226 22.95 3.67 -6.76
C ARG A 226 22.57 4.63 -5.65
N LYS A 227 23.02 5.88 -5.76
CA LYS A 227 22.86 6.90 -4.73
C LYS A 227 22.47 8.26 -5.31
N GLY A 228 21.97 9.10 -4.42
CA GLY A 228 21.78 10.53 -4.70
C GLY A 228 20.56 10.87 -5.53
N TRP A 229 19.66 9.92 -5.86
CA TRP A 229 18.44 10.28 -6.56
C TRP A 229 17.50 11.07 -5.64
N SER A 230 16.93 12.13 -6.18
CA SER A 230 15.85 12.88 -5.54
C SER A 230 14.81 13.31 -6.57
N ILE A 231 13.55 13.28 -6.16
CA ILE A 231 12.43 13.87 -6.88
C ILE A 231 11.87 14.98 -6.02
N THR A 232 11.65 16.15 -6.61
CA THR A 232 10.95 17.26 -5.98
C THR A 232 9.65 17.53 -6.74
N VAL A 233 8.54 17.56 -6.01
CA VAL A 233 7.22 17.88 -6.53
C VAL A 233 6.98 19.37 -6.30
N HIS A 234 6.65 20.10 -7.36
CA HIS A 234 6.33 21.52 -7.31
C HIS A 234 4.86 21.73 -7.63
N ASP A 235 4.26 22.75 -7.05
CA ASP A 235 2.93 23.23 -7.42
C ASP A 235 2.95 23.95 -8.79
N LEU A 236 1.80 24.51 -9.18
CA LEU A 236 1.67 25.27 -10.42
C LEU A 236 2.43 26.61 -10.41
N SER A 237 2.80 27.13 -9.23
CA SER A 237 3.64 28.32 -9.09
C SER A 237 5.13 28.00 -9.27
N GLY A 238 5.50 26.72 -9.30
CA GLY A 238 6.88 26.27 -9.30
C GLY A 238 7.50 26.19 -7.90
N SER A 239 6.71 26.33 -6.84
CA SER A 239 7.15 26.21 -5.45
C SER A 239 7.23 24.74 -5.04
N PRO A 240 8.32 24.30 -4.39
CA PRO A 240 8.46 22.90 -3.99
C PRO A 240 7.58 22.58 -2.78
N VAL A 241 6.67 21.62 -2.94
CA VAL A 241 5.64 21.25 -1.94
C VAL A 241 5.91 19.90 -1.27
N ALA A 242 6.58 18.98 -1.98
CA ALA A 242 7.00 17.69 -1.45
C ALA A 242 8.29 17.21 -2.13
N ALA A 243 9.02 16.30 -1.50
CA ALA A 243 10.19 15.69 -2.11
C ALA A 243 10.35 14.24 -1.64
N ALA A 244 10.95 13.42 -2.49
CA ALA A 244 11.45 12.10 -2.13
C ALA A 244 12.95 12.07 -2.42
N SER A 245 13.76 11.72 -1.43
CA SER A 245 15.22 11.67 -1.57
C SER A 245 15.75 10.36 -1.05
N MET A 246 16.67 9.73 -1.78
CA MET A 246 17.41 8.57 -1.25
C MET A 246 18.12 8.98 0.04
N ALA A 247 17.77 8.28 1.12
CA ALA A 247 18.39 8.42 2.44
C ALA A 247 19.46 7.34 2.63
N THR A 248 19.16 6.10 2.22
CA THR A 248 20.11 4.99 2.20
C THR A 248 20.35 4.59 0.74
N PRO A 249 21.62 4.54 0.29
CA PRO A 249 21.93 4.13 -1.08
C PRO A 249 21.55 2.67 -1.33
N PHE A 250 21.24 2.35 -2.57
CA PHE A 250 20.97 0.97 -2.99
C PHE A 250 22.31 0.32 -3.36
N VAL A 251 22.68 -0.72 -2.63
CA VAL A 251 23.98 -1.40 -2.74
C VAL A 251 23.75 -2.92 -2.84
N PRO A 252 24.47 -3.65 -3.72
CA PRO A 252 24.37 -5.09 -3.78
C PRO A 252 24.90 -5.74 -2.50
N SER A 253 24.27 -6.82 -2.04
CA SER A 253 24.78 -7.58 -0.90
C SER A 253 26.04 -8.37 -1.28
N PRO A 254 27.00 -8.60 -0.36
CA PRO A 254 28.25 -9.29 -0.67
C PRO A 254 28.00 -10.64 -1.37
N GLY A 255 28.70 -10.87 -2.49
CA GLY A 255 28.55 -12.09 -3.28
C GLY A 255 27.27 -12.17 -4.13
N THR A 256 26.43 -11.13 -4.14
CA THR A 256 25.23 -11.05 -4.97
C THR A 256 25.24 -9.77 -5.81
N ASP A 257 24.34 -9.72 -6.79
CA ASP A 257 24.13 -8.56 -7.65
C ASP A 257 22.81 -7.84 -7.31
N MET A 258 22.30 -8.05 -6.09
CA MET A 258 20.96 -7.64 -5.66
C MET A 258 20.99 -6.90 -4.33
N VAL A 259 20.10 -5.92 -4.20
CA VAL A 259 19.78 -5.30 -2.90
C VAL A 259 18.95 -6.29 -2.11
N SER A 260 19.44 -6.75 -0.95
CA SER A 260 18.75 -7.75 -0.14
C SER A 260 17.95 -7.10 1.00
N ARG A 261 17.09 -7.90 1.64
CA ARG A 261 16.31 -7.45 2.80
C ARG A 261 17.17 -7.05 4.01
N SER A 262 18.38 -7.58 4.15
CA SER A 262 19.27 -7.24 5.27
C SER A 262 19.94 -5.87 5.11
N ASN A 263 20.01 -5.34 3.89
CA ASN A 263 20.52 -4.01 3.59
C ASN A 263 19.61 -3.31 2.56
N PRO A 264 18.39 -2.92 2.95
CA PRO A 264 17.44 -2.30 2.03
C PRO A 264 17.88 -0.88 1.67
N GLY A 265 17.61 -0.48 0.43
CA GLY A 265 17.70 0.93 0.04
C GLY A 265 16.50 1.69 0.63
N ALA A 266 16.67 2.97 0.92
CA ALA A 266 15.63 3.75 1.59
C ALA A 266 15.47 5.14 1.00
N TRP A 267 14.23 5.57 0.89
CA TRP A 267 13.80 6.91 0.53
C TRP A 267 13.21 7.60 1.75
N LEU A 268 13.58 8.86 1.95
CA LEU A 268 12.91 9.76 2.87
C LEU A 268 11.97 10.65 2.07
N ILE A 269 10.68 10.59 2.43
CA ILE A 269 9.65 11.47 1.90
C ILE A 269 9.58 12.69 2.81
N LEU A 270 9.71 13.86 2.21
CA LEU A 270 9.71 15.15 2.87
C LEU A 270 8.47 15.92 2.42
N ARG A 271 7.81 16.56 3.38
CA ARG A 271 6.70 17.48 3.14
C ARG A 271 7.14 18.89 3.48
N HIS A 272 6.71 19.86 2.69
CA HIS A 272 6.92 21.27 3.01
C HIS A 272 5.93 21.69 4.10
N GLY A 273 6.41 22.16 5.25
CA GLY A 273 5.57 22.59 6.37
C GLY A 273 6.15 23.81 7.08
N HIS A 274 5.36 24.87 7.23
CA HIS A 274 5.73 26.13 7.89
C HIS A 274 7.15 26.60 7.53
N SER A 275 7.45 26.78 6.24
CA SER A 275 8.75 27.22 5.69
C SER A 275 9.95 26.27 5.87
N THR A 276 9.75 25.06 6.39
CA THR A 276 10.81 24.05 6.56
C THR A 276 10.43 22.71 5.95
N TRP A 277 11.42 21.92 5.57
CA TRP A 277 11.20 20.54 5.13
C TRP A 277 11.07 19.64 6.35
N LYS A 278 9.93 18.96 6.49
CA LYS A 278 9.68 18.00 7.55
C LYS A 278 9.69 16.57 7.01
N PRO A 279 10.33 15.62 7.70
CA PRO A 279 10.21 14.21 7.34
C PRO A 279 8.77 13.76 7.54
N TRP A 280 8.21 13.11 6.52
CA TRP A 280 6.82 12.64 6.51
C TRP A 280 6.73 11.12 6.52
N GLY A 281 7.62 10.43 5.80
CA GLY A 281 7.64 8.98 5.79
C GLY A 281 8.93 8.41 5.25
N ARG A 282 9.16 7.12 5.52
CA ARG A 282 10.31 6.36 5.07
C ARG A 282 9.84 5.17 4.25
N LEU A 283 10.29 5.08 3.00
CA LEU A 283 10.05 3.94 2.12
C LEU A 283 11.34 3.14 1.97
N GLU A 284 11.32 1.90 2.41
CA GLU A 284 12.41 0.94 2.21
C GLU A 284 12.05 -0.03 1.09
N ALA A 285 13.04 -0.41 0.29
CA ALA A 285 12.87 -1.28 -0.86
C ALA A 285 14.08 -2.22 -1.03
N TRP A 286 13.79 -3.48 -1.33
CA TRP A 286 14.78 -4.52 -1.56
C TRP A 286 14.26 -5.57 -2.54
N ARG A 287 15.14 -6.42 -3.05
CA ARG A 287 14.76 -7.58 -3.86
C ARG A 287 14.76 -8.84 -3.01
N GLU A 288 13.71 -9.66 -3.15
CA GLU A 288 13.60 -10.92 -2.41
C GLU A 288 14.61 -11.95 -2.93
N GLY A 289 15.32 -12.62 -2.02
CA GLY A 289 16.47 -13.48 -2.33
C GLY A 289 16.12 -14.90 -2.80
N ASN A 290 14.90 -15.38 -2.58
CA ASN A 290 14.50 -16.78 -2.83
C ASN A 290 14.21 -17.09 -4.32
N GLY A 291 15.04 -16.61 -5.26
CA GLY A 291 14.85 -16.79 -6.70
C GLY A 291 13.60 -16.08 -7.26
N GLY A 292 12.92 -15.29 -6.43
CA GLY A 292 11.72 -14.57 -6.79
C GLY A 292 12.04 -13.22 -7.44
N ASP A 293 11.46 -12.96 -8.61
CA ASP A 293 11.47 -11.65 -9.25
C ASP A 293 10.45 -10.71 -8.58
N HIS A 294 10.67 -10.45 -7.28
CA HIS A 294 9.79 -9.64 -6.45
C HIS A 294 10.59 -8.53 -5.73
N LEU A 295 10.05 -7.33 -5.78
CA LEU A 295 10.48 -6.17 -5.01
C LEU A 295 9.71 -6.19 -3.69
N GLY A 296 10.40 -6.40 -2.58
CA GLY A 296 9.87 -6.16 -1.25
C GLY A 296 9.94 -4.68 -0.92
N TYR A 297 8.92 -4.18 -0.23
CA TYR A 297 8.88 -2.80 0.23
C TYR A 297 8.27 -2.70 1.62
N ARG A 298 8.71 -1.69 2.38
CA ARG A 298 8.14 -1.31 3.67
C ARG A 298 7.99 0.21 3.73
N PHE A 299 6.80 0.69 4.07
CA PHE A 299 6.54 2.11 4.26
C PHE A 299 6.14 2.38 5.71
N GLU A 300 6.84 3.33 6.32
CA GLU A 300 6.65 3.80 7.67
C GLU A 300 6.34 5.30 7.64
N LEU A 301 5.26 5.70 8.31
CA LEU A 301 4.92 7.10 8.49
C LEU A 301 5.65 7.64 9.72
N ILE A 302 6.22 8.84 9.62
CA ILE A 302 6.90 9.49 10.72
C ILE A 302 5.89 10.44 11.40
N SER A 303 5.62 10.23 12.68
CA SER A 303 4.73 11.10 13.45
C SER A 303 5.34 12.51 13.58
N GLU A 304 4.50 13.55 13.67
CA GLU A 304 4.97 14.95 13.77
C GLU A 304 5.89 15.23 14.97
N GLY A 305 5.89 14.34 15.98
CA GLY A 305 6.82 14.36 17.11
C GLY A 305 8.19 13.74 16.87
N GLY A 306 8.44 13.12 15.69
CA GLY A 306 9.75 12.65 15.24
C GLY A 306 10.33 11.40 15.91
N ILE A 307 9.70 10.87 16.95
CA ILE A 307 10.24 9.75 17.75
C ILE A 307 9.60 8.41 17.37
N ASP A 308 8.31 8.42 17.02
CA ASP A 308 7.55 7.20 16.70
C ASP A 308 7.30 7.06 15.19
N THR A 309 7.54 5.86 14.67
CA THR A 309 7.25 5.47 13.29
C THR A 309 6.11 4.45 13.26
N ILE A 310 5.20 4.62 12.30
CA ILE A 310 4.00 3.79 12.17
C ILE A 310 4.12 2.99 10.87
N PRO A 311 4.29 1.66 10.90
CA PRO A 311 4.33 0.85 9.69
C PRO A 311 2.94 0.81 9.04
N LEU A 312 2.80 1.41 7.86
CA LEU A 312 1.51 1.42 7.14
C LEU A 312 1.44 0.36 6.03
N ALA A 313 2.57 -0.05 5.47
CA ALA A 313 2.60 -1.06 4.42
C ALA A 313 3.87 -1.91 4.46
N ASN A 314 3.71 -3.21 4.25
CA ASN A 314 4.81 -4.15 4.06
C ASN A 314 4.32 -5.28 3.13
N SER A 315 4.85 -5.33 1.90
CA SER A 315 4.43 -6.32 0.91
C SER A 315 5.48 -6.50 -0.18
N THR A 316 5.12 -7.25 -1.22
CA THR A 316 5.98 -7.51 -2.38
C THR A 316 5.23 -7.26 -3.70
N ILE A 317 5.93 -6.78 -4.73
CA ILE A 317 5.41 -6.56 -6.08
C ILE A 317 6.32 -7.26 -7.08
N SER A 318 5.77 -7.81 -8.17
CA SER A 318 6.60 -8.45 -9.21
C SER A 318 7.48 -7.44 -9.92
N THR A 319 8.80 -7.65 -9.96
CA THR A 319 9.75 -6.80 -10.71
C THR A 319 9.58 -6.92 -12.22
N LYS A 320 9.05 -8.04 -12.72
CA LYS A 320 8.80 -8.30 -14.14
C LYS A 320 7.49 -7.68 -14.63
N ASN A 321 6.41 -7.95 -13.91
CA ASN A 321 5.06 -7.56 -14.34
C ASN A 321 4.65 -6.20 -13.78
N GLY A 322 5.28 -5.74 -12.71
CA GLY A 322 4.80 -4.61 -11.93
C GLY A 322 3.63 -5.00 -11.05
N GLY A 323 2.83 -4.01 -10.65
CA GLY A 323 1.67 -4.23 -9.81
C GLY A 323 1.09 -2.92 -9.27
N LYS A 324 0.33 -3.05 -8.20
CA LYS A 324 -0.29 -1.92 -7.48
C LYS A 324 0.28 -1.90 -6.07
N PHE A 325 1.03 -0.85 -5.75
CA PHE A 325 1.38 -0.49 -4.38
C PHE A 325 0.12 0.06 -3.72
N SER A 326 -0.28 -0.45 -2.55
CA SER A 326 -1.47 0.03 -1.86
C SER A 326 -1.26 0.08 -0.36
N ILE A 327 -1.82 1.10 0.26
CA ILE A 327 -1.89 1.30 1.71
C ILE A 327 -3.36 1.40 2.08
N ASP A 328 -3.86 0.40 2.80
CA ASP A 328 -5.25 0.33 3.26
C ASP A 328 -5.28 -0.29 4.67
N ILE A 329 -5.78 0.48 5.64
CA ILE A 329 -5.85 0.08 7.04
C ILE A 329 -7.30 -0.24 7.39
N THR A 330 -7.82 -1.27 6.74
CA THR A 330 -9.17 -1.80 7.01
C THR A 330 -9.24 -2.76 8.20
N THR A 331 -8.11 -3.29 8.65
CA THR A 331 -8.07 -4.28 9.74
C THR A 331 -7.10 -3.83 10.83
N GLY A 332 -7.57 -3.82 12.08
CA GLY A 332 -6.74 -3.78 13.29
C GLY A 332 -5.94 -5.08 13.45
N SER A 333 -5.13 -5.41 12.45
CA SER A 333 -4.28 -6.59 12.43
C SER A 333 -3.01 -6.18 11.71
N THR A 334 -1.90 -6.38 12.39
CA THR A 334 -0.52 -6.25 11.92
C THR A 334 -0.33 -6.65 10.46
N PRO A 335 0.63 -6.04 9.74
CA PRO A 335 0.84 -6.31 8.32
C PRO A 335 1.15 -7.79 8.11
N MET A 336 0.14 -8.53 7.66
CA MET A 336 0.26 -9.95 7.33
C MET A 336 0.85 -10.07 5.94
N THR A 337 2.16 -10.35 5.85
CA THR A 337 2.71 -11.25 4.83
C THR A 337 3.89 -12.04 5.41
N SER A 338 3.99 -13.32 5.02
CA SER A 338 5.13 -14.25 5.17
C SER A 338 5.09 -15.26 6.35
N PRO A 339 5.20 -16.58 6.07
CA PRO A 339 5.46 -17.61 7.07
C PRO A 339 6.98 -17.64 7.32
N ASN A 340 7.47 -16.88 8.31
CA ASN A 340 8.75 -17.10 9.03
C ASN A 340 9.13 -15.89 9.88
N SER A 341 8.22 -15.43 10.74
CA SER A 341 8.60 -14.64 11.90
C SER A 341 7.98 -15.28 13.12
N SER A 342 8.78 -16.06 13.85
CA SER A 342 8.45 -16.54 15.18
C SER A 342 8.29 -15.35 16.11
N PHE A 343 7.05 -14.98 16.40
CA PHE A 343 6.73 -14.28 17.63
C PHE A 343 5.89 -15.25 18.44
N ASP A 344 6.55 -15.92 19.39
CA ASP A 344 5.89 -16.73 20.40
C ASP A 344 5.00 -15.81 21.25
N LEU A 345 3.69 -15.95 21.09
CA LEU A 345 2.72 -15.45 22.06
C LEU A 345 2.07 -16.66 22.73
N SER A 346 2.87 -17.31 23.57
CA SER A 346 2.38 -18.25 24.56
C SER A 346 1.61 -17.47 25.63
N SER A 347 0.30 -17.71 25.69
CA SER A 347 -0.53 -17.76 26.90
C SER A 347 -0.33 -16.69 27.98
N LEU A 348 -1.32 -15.82 28.18
CA LEU A 348 -1.95 -15.71 29.50
C LEU A 348 -3.35 -15.09 29.42
N SER A 349 -4.32 -15.86 29.89
CA SER A 349 -5.62 -15.43 30.38
C SER A 349 -5.47 -14.53 31.61
N GLY A 350 -6.08 -13.35 31.63
CA GLY A 350 -6.08 -12.51 32.83
C GLY A 350 -7.07 -11.35 32.73
N SER A 351 -8.22 -11.53 33.37
CA SER A 351 -9.19 -10.49 33.72
C SER A 351 -8.54 -9.35 34.51
N GLY A 352 -9.06 -8.13 34.36
CA GLY A 352 -8.81 -7.04 35.32
C GLY A 352 -8.46 -5.71 34.66
N SER A 353 -9.39 -4.77 34.76
CA SER A 353 -9.17 -3.33 34.65
C SER A 353 -7.94 -2.88 35.43
N ASP A 354 -7.07 -2.08 34.81
CA ASP A 354 -6.40 -0.95 35.47
C ASP A 354 -5.80 0.03 34.43
N PHE A 355 -6.20 1.29 34.55
CA PHE A 355 -5.58 2.43 33.87
C PHE A 355 -4.15 2.60 34.44
N GLY A 356 -3.13 2.24 33.66
CA GLY A 356 -1.74 2.39 34.06
C GLY A 356 -0.79 2.35 32.87
N SER A 357 -0.21 3.51 32.57
CA SER A 357 0.69 3.79 31.45
C SER A 357 1.88 2.84 31.36
N THR A 358 1.96 2.02 30.29
CA THR A 358 3.22 1.67 29.59
C THR A 358 2.94 1.20 28.15
N THR A 359 3.51 1.92 27.17
CA THR A 359 3.90 1.46 25.83
C THR A 359 2.98 0.48 25.07
N SER A 360 1.98 1.02 24.37
CA SER A 360 1.33 0.39 23.21
C SER A 360 1.21 1.39 22.04
N SER A 361 2.36 1.74 21.44
CA SER A 361 2.47 2.68 20.30
C SER A 361 1.68 2.24 19.05
N GLY A 362 1.13 1.00 19.02
CA GLY A 362 0.29 0.50 17.92
C GLY A 362 -1.20 0.91 17.94
N SER A 363 -1.73 1.49 19.02
CA SER A 363 -3.19 1.69 19.20
C SER A 363 -3.75 2.95 18.51
N TRP A 364 -2.99 4.05 18.48
CA TRP A 364 -3.45 5.34 17.93
C TRP A 364 -3.44 5.39 16.39
N ALA A 365 -2.52 4.66 15.76
CA ALA A 365 -2.41 4.56 14.30
C ALA A 365 -3.71 4.09 13.65
N HIS A 366 -4.35 3.09 14.25
CA HIS A 366 -5.64 2.55 13.79
C HIS A 366 -6.81 3.52 13.99
N MET A 367 -6.71 4.48 14.91
CA MET A 367 -7.72 5.51 15.12
C MET A 367 -7.59 6.68 14.11
N LEU A 368 -6.36 7.08 13.79
CA LEU A 368 -6.10 8.23 12.90
C LEU A 368 -6.06 7.85 11.41
N TYR A 369 -5.58 6.64 11.10
CA TYR A 369 -5.45 6.15 9.73
C TYR A 369 -6.32 4.91 9.56
N ARG A 370 -7.61 5.11 9.35
CA ARG A 370 -8.57 4.04 9.08
C ARG A 370 -9.05 4.07 7.64
N GLY A 371 -8.99 2.93 6.96
CA GLY A 371 -9.47 2.76 5.59
C GLY A 371 -8.40 3.01 4.52
N PHE A 372 -8.87 3.28 3.30
CA PHE A 372 -8.01 3.41 2.13
C PHE A 372 -7.21 4.72 2.19
N ILE A 373 -5.88 4.60 2.16
CA ILE A 373 -4.99 5.76 2.23
C ILE A 373 -4.54 6.14 0.83
N MET A 374 -3.85 5.22 0.16
CA MET A 374 -3.35 5.45 -1.18
C MET A 374 -3.15 4.16 -1.95
N SER A 375 -3.02 4.31 -3.26
CA SER A 375 -2.40 3.30 -4.09
C SER A 375 -1.71 3.90 -5.31
N ALA A 376 -0.67 3.25 -5.80
CA ALA A 376 0.08 3.66 -6.97
C ALA A 376 0.33 2.47 -7.90
N THR A 377 0.12 2.65 -9.19
CA THR A 377 0.53 1.66 -10.19
C THR A 377 2.02 1.78 -10.49
N VAL A 378 2.71 0.64 -10.52
CA VAL A 378 4.13 0.55 -10.86
C VAL A 378 4.33 -0.47 -11.97
N LYS A 379 5.18 -0.15 -12.95
CA LYS A 379 5.47 -1.06 -14.06
C LYS A 379 6.78 -1.81 -13.83
N GLY A 380 6.76 -3.10 -14.16
CA GLY A 380 7.94 -3.95 -14.10
C GLY A 380 8.75 -3.99 -15.40
N GLY A 381 9.95 -4.55 -15.31
CA GLY A 381 10.71 -5.03 -16.45
C GLY A 381 11.39 -3.95 -17.30
N GLY A 382 11.73 -2.78 -16.75
CA GLY A 382 12.44 -1.74 -17.52
C GLY A 382 11.58 -0.94 -18.48
N LYS A 383 10.27 -1.14 -18.44
CA LYS A 383 9.32 -0.43 -19.30
C LYS A 383 9.10 1.00 -18.80
N CYS A 384 8.63 1.84 -19.69
CA CYS A 384 8.24 3.20 -19.34
C CYS A 384 6.99 3.21 -18.46
N SER A 385 7.19 3.60 -17.20
CA SER A 385 6.15 3.77 -16.21
C SER A 385 5.43 5.10 -16.45
N ARG A 386 4.13 5.10 -16.15
CA ARG A 386 3.32 6.30 -16.02
C ARG A 386 2.45 6.05 -14.79
N PRO A 387 3.00 6.29 -13.58
CA PRO A 387 2.30 5.97 -12.36
C PRO A 387 0.93 6.66 -12.30
N GLU A 388 -0.06 5.89 -11.89
CA GLU A 388 -1.39 6.38 -11.55
C GLU A 388 -1.57 6.22 -10.05
N VAL A 389 -1.85 7.34 -9.37
CA VAL A 389 -1.89 7.46 -7.92
C VAL A 389 -3.32 7.77 -7.49
N GLU A 390 -3.92 6.89 -6.70
CA GLU A 390 -5.20 7.11 -6.06
C GLU A 390 -4.93 7.46 -4.59
N VAL A 391 -5.55 8.52 -4.05
CA VAL A 391 -5.41 8.94 -2.66
C VAL A 391 -6.79 9.17 -2.05
N GLY A 392 -7.08 8.57 -0.90
CA GLY A 392 -8.35 8.77 -0.21
C GLY A 392 -8.53 10.22 0.21
N MET A 393 -9.67 10.84 -0.12
CA MET A 393 -9.92 12.27 0.17
C MET A 393 -9.79 12.59 1.65
N GLN A 394 -10.19 11.66 2.52
CA GLN A 394 -10.11 11.80 3.99
C GLN A 394 -8.69 11.98 4.53
N HIS A 395 -7.66 11.63 3.75
CA HIS A 395 -6.24 11.74 4.14
C HIS A 395 -5.55 12.95 3.50
N VAL A 396 -6.28 13.82 2.79
CA VAL A 396 -5.74 15.00 2.12
C VAL A 396 -6.45 16.24 2.64
N THR A 397 -5.75 17.02 3.47
CA THR A 397 -6.28 18.30 4.00
C THR A 397 -5.83 19.49 3.16
N CYS A 398 -4.67 19.39 2.53
CA CYS A 398 -4.09 20.43 1.68
C CYS A 398 -3.36 19.85 0.45
N THR A 399 -2.92 20.72 -0.45
CA THR A 399 -2.14 20.35 -1.66
C THR A 399 -0.84 19.64 -1.34
N GLU A 400 -0.20 20.01 -0.23
CA GLU A 400 1.08 19.45 0.20
C GLU A 400 0.93 17.99 0.65
N ASP A 401 -0.22 17.62 1.24
CA ASP A 401 -0.54 16.23 1.57
C ASP A 401 -0.59 15.37 0.31
N ALA A 402 -1.36 15.81 -0.70
CA ALA A 402 -1.45 15.11 -1.98
C ALA A 402 -0.07 14.99 -2.65
N ALA A 403 0.73 16.05 -2.60
CA ALA A 403 2.08 16.06 -3.15
C ALA A 403 3.01 15.04 -2.44
N ALA A 404 2.86 14.83 -1.13
CA ALA A 404 3.64 13.83 -0.39
C ALA A 404 3.32 12.39 -0.86
N PHE A 405 2.05 12.07 -1.08
CA PHE A 405 1.64 10.79 -1.66
C PHE A 405 2.14 10.60 -3.10
N VAL A 406 2.12 11.65 -3.91
CA VAL A 406 2.69 11.67 -5.26
C VAL A 406 4.20 11.43 -5.24
N ALA A 407 4.92 12.08 -4.33
CA ALA A 407 6.36 11.88 -4.15
C ALA A 407 6.69 10.44 -3.71
N LEU A 408 5.87 9.86 -2.82
CA LEU A 408 5.99 8.46 -2.40
C LEU A 408 5.75 7.49 -3.57
N ALA A 409 4.74 7.74 -4.41
CA ALA A 409 4.49 6.93 -5.60
C ALA A 409 5.67 6.97 -6.58
N ALA A 410 6.24 8.15 -6.79
CA ALA A 410 7.43 8.33 -7.64
C ALA A 410 8.65 7.59 -7.07
N ALA A 411 8.86 7.64 -5.75
CA ALA A 411 9.93 6.89 -5.07
C ALA A 411 9.76 5.38 -5.20
N MET A 412 8.52 4.89 -5.11
CA MET A 412 8.22 3.47 -5.28
C MET A 412 8.46 3.01 -6.72
N ASP A 413 8.08 3.82 -7.71
CA ASP A 413 8.35 3.53 -9.12
C ASP A 413 9.87 3.52 -9.42
N LEU A 414 10.61 4.52 -8.94
CA LEU A 414 12.08 4.54 -9.06
C LEU A 414 12.75 3.36 -8.34
N SER A 415 12.14 2.84 -7.28
CA SER A 415 12.66 1.67 -6.56
C SER A 415 12.62 0.39 -7.41
N MET A 416 11.72 0.30 -8.40
CA MET A 416 11.69 -0.79 -9.38
C MET A 416 12.93 -0.80 -10.27
N ASP A 417 13.51 0.36 -10.55
CA ASP A 417 14.79 0.51 -11.24
C ASP A 417 15.98 0.39 -10.27
N ALA A 418 15.89 0.98 -9.08
CA ALA A 418 16.95 0.98 -8.07
C ALA A 418 17.28 -0.43 -7.53
N CYS A 419 16.31 -1.35 -7.50
CA CYS A 419 16.52 -2.75 -7.07
C CYS A 419 16.77 -3.74 -8.22
N ARG A 420 17.00 -3.27 -9.46
CA ARG A 420 17.46 -4.16 -10.54
C ARG A 420 18.84 -4.73 -10.23
N LEU A 421 19.17 -5.81 -10.92
CA LEU A 421 20.52 -6.38 -10.93
C LEU A 421 21.56 -5.30 -11.25
N PHE A 422 22.68 -5.21 -10.53
CA PHE A 422 23.75 -4.23 -10.83
C PHE A 422 24.62 -4.64 -12.04
N SER A 423 24.46 -5.86 -12.53
CA SER A 423 24.90 -6.33 -13.86
C SER A 423 24.07 -5.72 -14.98
N GLN A 424 22.80 -5.36 -14.72
CA GLN A 424 21.94 -4.71 -15.70
C GLN A 424 22.20 -3.21 -15.73
N LYS A 425 22.29 -2.67 -16.95
CA LYS A 425 22.42 -1.24 -17.17
C LYS A 425 21.08 -0.54 -16.91
N LEU A 426 21.09 0.52 -16.10
CA LEU A 426 19.93 1.39 -15.90
C LEU A 426 19.58 2.20 -17.16
N LYS A 427 18.41 2.82 -17.20
CA LYS A 427 18.06 3.79 -18.25
C LYS A 427 19.02 4.99 -18.24
N LYS A 428 19.12 5.73 -19.35
CA LYS A 428 20.12 6.81 -19.48
C LYS A 428 19.88 7.95 -18.49
N GLU A 429 18.62 8.24 -18.25
CA GLU A 429 18.06 9.28 -17.39
C GLU A 429 18.43 9.05 -15.91
N LEU A 430 18.59 7.79 -15.51
CA LEU A 430 18.95 7.36 -14.15
C LEU A 430 20.47 7.21 -13.93
N ARG A 431 21.28 7.39 -14.97
CA ARG A 431 22.73 7.34 -14.86
C ARG A 431 23.26 8.75 -14.58
N GLN A 432 24.15 8.84 -13.61
CA GLN A 432 24.92 10.06 -13.43
C GLN A 432 25.85 10.22 -14.63
N PHE A 433 25.63 11.26 -15.43
CA PHE A 433 26.61 11.66 -16.44
C PHE A 433 27.81 12.22 -15.69
N ASN A 434 28.88 11.43 -15.60
CA ASN A 434 30.20 12.01 -15.42
C ASN A 434 30.47 12.78 -16.72
N LEU A 435 30.14 14.07 -16.72
CA LEU A 435 30.78 15.01 -17.64
C LEU A 435 32.24 15.04 -17.20
N GLU A 436 33.07 14.25 -17.89
CA GLU A 436 34.53 14.44 -17.90
C GLU A 436 34.87 15.78 -18.55
#